data_AF-A0AAE4SCA9-F1
#
_entry.id   AF-A0AAE4SCA9-F1
#
_cell.length_a   1.000
_cell.length_b   1.000
_cell.length_c   1.000
_cell.angle_alpha   90.00
_cell.angle_beta   90.00
_cell.angle_gamma   90.00
#
_symmetry.space_group_name_H-M   'P 1'
#
loop_
_entity.id
_entity.type
_entity.pdbx_description
1 polymer ?
#
loop_
_entity_poly.entity_id
_entity_poly.type
_entity_poly.pdbx_seq_one_letter_code
_entity_poly.pdbx_strand_id
1 'polypeptide(L)'
;MKKSTALITLLLICVLVLGLWMILSMDVQDAKPPVFTIPGHSIVISSGDSTGLELSQGFQTATQNYGPIQIPDVFSTKTTDSGSFTLLSFVELHPEEWKNLTLPITLYGQPYTAEMTAVSPGFIVFGDPNGVRTMYKGTITDLPNSRIELLITDTNLISGVIYLTDDCIYISPVQNREYTRNTTNPLHVAYSDRELPRPSQNPMPIDRL
;
A
#
# COMPACT_ATOMS: atom_id res chain seq x y z
N MET A 1 -32.90 -24.69 -38.10
CA MET A 1 -32.50 -25.06 -36.72
C MET A 1 -31.15 -24.44 -36.30
N LYS A 2 -30.92 -23.12 -36.51
CA LYS A 2 -29.62 -22.45 -36.18
C LYS A 2 -29.73 -21.31 -35.15
N LYS A 3 -30.94 -20.91 -34.76
CA LYS A 3 -31.16 -19.74 -33.88
C LYS A 3 -31.16 -20.07 -32.38
N SER A 4 -31.38 -21.33 -32.00
CA SER A 4 -31.50 -21.74 -30.60
C SER A 4 -30.14 -21.95 -29.92
N THR A 5 -29.13 -22.43 -30.64
CA THR A 5 -27.79 -22.65 -30.08
C THR A 5 -27.08 -21.33 -29.77
N ALA A 6 -27.17 -20.33 -30.65
CA ALA A 6 -26.57 -19.01 -30.43
C ALA A 6 -27.13 -18.29 -29.19
N LEU A 7 -28.43 -18.45 -28.91
CA LEU A 7 -29.06 -17.85 -27.74
C LEU A 7 -28.59 -18.49 -26.43
N ILE A 8 -28.40 -19.82 -26.43
CA ILE A 8 -27.93 -20.57 -25.26
C ILE A 8 -26.46 -20.25 -24.97
N THR A 9 -25.60 -20.14 -26.00
CA THR A 9 -24.19 -19.78 -25.81
C THR A 9 -24.04 -18.35 -25.29
N LEU A 10 -24.87 -17.41 -25.77
CA LEU A 10 -24.86 -16.03 -25.29
C LEU A 10 -25.33 -15.93 -23.84
N LEU A 11 -26.35 -16.71 -23.45
CA LEU A 11 -26.84 -16.76 -22.08
C LEU A 11 -25.77 -17.33 -21.12
N LEU A 12 -25.05 -18.38 -21.54
CA LEU A 12 -23.97 -18.97 -20.74
C LEU A 12 -22.80 -18.00 -20.53
N ILE A 13 -22.44 -17.23 -21.56
CA ILE A 13 -21.40 -16.20 -21.45
C ILE A 13 -21.86 -15.09 -20.50
N CYS A 14 -23.11 -14.63 -20.58
CA CYS A 14 -23.62 -13.64 -19.63
C CYS A 14 -23.62 -14.15 -18.18
N VAL A 15 -23.97 -15.41 -17.92
CA VAL A 15 -23.94 -15.99 -16.57
C VAL A 15 -22.49 -16.17 -16.07
N LEU A 16 -21.54 -16.53 -16.94
CA LEU A 16 -20.12 -16.60 -16.60
C LEU A 16 -19.51 -15.22 -16.33
N VAL A 17 -19.88 -14.21 -17.11
CA VAL A 17 -19.43 -12.82 -16.89
C VAL A 17 -20.05 -12.27 -15.60
N LEU A 18 -21.36 -12.45 -15.37
CA LEU A 18 -21.98 -12.00 -14.12
C LEU A 18 -21.46 -12.78 -12.89
N GLY A 19 -21.12 -14.06 -13.04
CA GLY A 19 -20.49 -14.87 -12.01
C GLY A 19 -19.05 -14.46 -11.70
N LEU A 20 -18.27 -14.03 -12.71
CA LEU A 20 -16.91 -13.51 -12.51
C LEU A 20 -16.91 -12.17 -11.77
N TRP A 21 -17.93 -11.33 -11.98
CA TRP A 21 -18.06 -10.07 -11.26
C TRP A 21 -18.55 -10.27 -9.82
N MET A 22 -19.33 -11.33 -9.54
CA MET A 22 -19.73 -11.66 -8.17
C MET A 22 -18.59 -12.17 -7.28
N ILE A 23 -17.51 -12.72 -7.84
CA ILE A 23 -16.35 -13.18 -7.04
C ILE A 23 -15.47 -11.99 -6.59
N LEU A 24 -15.62 -10.81 -7.19
CA LEU A 24 -14.89 -9.60 -6.80
C LEU A 24 -15.62 -8.72 -5.78
N SER A 25 -16.85 -9.05 -5.41
CA SER A 25 -17.54 -8.44 -4.28
C SER A 25 -17.50 -9.38 -3.08
N MET A 26 -16.29 -9.71 -2.62
CA MET A 26 -16.15 -10.02 -1.19
C MET A 26 -16.58 -8.76 -0.46
N ASP A 27 -17.70 -8.87 0.24
CA ASP A 27 -18.22 -7.85 1.15
C ASP A 27 -17.12 -7.56 2.17
N VAL A 28 -16.31 -6.53 1.92
CA VAL A 28 -15.30 -6.04 2.85
C VAL A 28 -16.06 -5.25 3.91
N GLN A 29 -16.76 -6.00 4.77
CA GLN A 29 -17.26 -5.48 6.01
C GLN A 29 -16.06 -4.97 6.80
N ASP A 30 -16.00 -3.65 7.00
CA ASP A 30 -15.15 -2.96 7.95
C ASP A 30 -13.65 -2.79 7.61
N ALA A 31 -13.27 -2.73 6.33
CA ALA A 31 -11.91 -2.29 6.01
C ALA A 31 -11.77 -0.78 6.25
N LYS A 32 -10.94 -0.42 7.24
CA LYS A 32 -10.39 0.94 7.31
C LYS A 32 -9.71 1.27 5.98
N PRO A 33 -9.80 2.53 5.52
CA PRO A 33 -9.12 2.94 4.30
C PRO A 33 -7.60 2.68 4.43
N PRO A 34 -6.92 2.29 3.35
CA PRO A 34 -5.48 2.06 3.38
C PRO A 34 -4.71 3.29 3.87
N VAL A 35 -3.75 3.07 4.76
CA VAL A 35 -2.86 4.10 5.32
C VAL A 35 -2.00 4.72 4.24
N PHE A 36 -1.40 3.89 3.37
CA PHE A 36 -0.58 4.33 2.26
C PHE A 36 -0.71 3.38 1.06
N THR A 37 -0.92 3.96 -0.12
CA THR A 37 -0.77 3.25 -1.40
C THR A 37 -0.22 4.18 -2.48
N ILE A 38 0.30 3.58 -3.55
CA ILE A 38 0.67 4.24 -4.78
C ILE A 38 -0.30 3.73 -5.86
N PRO A 39 -1.26 4.55 -6.33
CA PRO A 39 -2.21 4.15 -7.36
C PRO A 39 -1.50 3.57 -8.60
N GLY A 40 -1.98 2.43 -9.09
CA GLY A 40 -1.38 1.70 -10.22
C GLY A 40 -0.17 0.84 -9.88
N HIS A 41 0.46 1.05 -8.71
CA HIS A 41 1.69 0.35 -8.29
C HIS A 41 1.52 -0.39 -6.95
N SER A 42 0.33 -0.41 -6.36
CA SER A 42 0.06 -1.06 -5.07
C SER A 42 -1.09 -2.05 -5.18
N ILE A 43 -0.87 -3.25 -4.66
CA ILE A 43 -1.90 -4.26 -4.45
C ILE A 43 -2.15 -4.37 -2.94
N VAL A 44 -3.33 -3.92 -2.49
CA VAL A 44 -3.73 -4.00 -1.08
C VAL A 44 -4.21 -5.41 -0.77
N ILE A 45 -3.64 -6.02 0.25
CA ILE A 45 -3.99 -7.37 0.72
C ILE A 45 -4.91 -7.30 1.94
N SER A 46 -4.63 -6.36 2.84
CA SER A 46 -5.44 -6.12 4.03
C SER A 46 -5.22 -4.71 4.55
N SER A 47 -6.25 -4.10 5.13
CA SER A 47 -6.16 -2.86 5.90
C SER A 47 -7.09 -2.95 7.10
N GLY A 48 -6.70 -2.32 8.20
CA GLY A 48 -7.45 -2.42 9.45
C GLY A 48 -6.64 -1.95 10.64
N ASP A 49 -7.02 -2.44 11.82
CA ASP A 49 -6.38 -2.10 13.10
C ASP A 49 -5.28 -3.09 13.47
N SER A 50 -4.16 -2.55 13.97
CA SER A 50 -2.97 -3.30 14.36
C SER A 50 -3.26 -4.43 15.37
N THR A 51 -4.27 -4.25 16.22
CA THR A 51 -4.65 -5.18 17.29
C THR A 51 -5.20 -6.52 16.79
N GLY A 52 -5.61 -6.60 15.51
CA GLY A 52 -6.17 -7.80 14.89
C GLY A 52 -5.42 -8.26 13.64
N LEU A 53 -4.24 -7.72 13.35
CA LEU A 53 -3.50 -7.96 12.10
C LEU A 53 -3.31 -9.46 11.82
N GLU A 54 -2.75 -10.22 12.78
CA GLU A 54 -2.52 -11.67 12.64
C GLU A 54 -3.81 -12.50 12.51
N LEU A 55 -4.91 -11.97 13.04
CA LEU A 55 -6.22 -12.61 13.01
C LEU A 55 -7.00 -12.28 11.73
N SER A 56 -6.58 -11.27 10.98
CA SER A 56 -7.25 -10.87 9.75
C SER A 56 -7.12 -11.95 8.67
N GLN A 57 -8.22 -12.22 7.97
CA GLN A 57 -8.24 -13.21 6.87
C GLN A 57 -7.21 -12.86 5.78
N GLY A 58 -7.02 -11.58 5.50
CA GLY A 58 -6.01 -11.10 4.54
C GLY A 58 -4.58 -11.44 4.96
N PHE A 59 -4.22 -11.24 6.22
CA PHE A 59 -2.90 -11.62 6.74
C PHE A 59 -2.68 -13.15 6.75
N GLN A 60 -3.70 -13.92 7.13
CA GLN A 60 -3.61 -15.39 7.10
C GLN A 60 -3.44 -15.92 5.67
N THR A 61 -4.21 -15.38 4.72
CA THR A 61 -4.10 -15.71 3.29
C THR A 61 -2.72 -15.32 2.77
N ALA A 62 -2.22 -14.15 3.16
CA ALA A 62 -0.87 -13.72 2.80
C ALA A 62 0.20 -14.67 3.34
N THR A 63 0.09 -15.09 4.59
CA THR A 63 1.03 -16.03 5.21
C THR A 63 1.04 -17.39 4.48
N GLN A 64 -0.13 -17.86 4.03
CA GLN A 64 -0.24 -19.09 3.24
C GLN A 64 0.40 -18.95 1.85
N ASN A 65 0.19 -17.81 1.18
CA ASN A 65 0.66 -17.60 -0.19
C ASN A 65 2.14 -17.21 -0.27
N TYR A 66 2.64 -16.49 0.74
CA TYR A 66 3.93 -15.81 0.71
C TYR A 66 4.91 -16.28 1.79
N GLY A 67 4.51 -17.25 2.61
CA GLY A 67 5.29 -17.77 3.73
C GLY A 67 5.18 -16.91 5.00
N PRO A 68 5.96 -17.22 6.05
CA PRO A 68 5.92 -16.49 7.31
C PRO A 68 6.18 -14.99 7.13
N ILE A 69 5.25 -14.18 7.62
CA ILE A 69 5.31 -12.71 7.59
C ILE A 69 5.79 -12.23 8.97
N GLN A 70 6.89 -11.48 8.99
CA GLN A 70 7.42 -10.85 10.19
C GLN A 70 6.73 -9.52 10.41
N ILE A 71 5.98 -9.42 11.50
CA ILE A 71 5.38 -8.16 11.92
C ILE A 71 6.42 -7.37 12.72
N PRO A 72 6.67 -6.09 12.41
CA PRO A 72 7.53 -5.24 13.22
C PRO A 72 7.10 -5.22 14.70
N ASP A 73 8.06 -5.30 15.64
CA ASP A 73 7.77 -5.36 17.08
C ASP A 73 6.95 -4.16 17.63
N VAL A 74 6.88 -3.07 16.85
CA VAL A 74 6.05 -1.88 17.13
C VAL A 74 4.55 -2.23 17.15
N PHE A 75 4.12 -3.28 16.44
CA PHE A 75 2.74 -3.80 16.52
C PHE A 75 2.49 -4.69 17.75
N SER A 76 3.55 -5.16 18.43
CA SER A 76 3.49 -6.09 19.56
C SER A 76 3.61 -5.37 20.93
N THR A 77 4.17 -4.17 20.94
CA THR A 77 4.44 -3.42 22.18
C THR A 77 3.31 -2.44 22.53
N LYS A 78 2.29 -2.97 23.20
CA LYS A 78 1.32 -2.25 24.08
C LYS A 78 1.33 -0.72 24.00
N THR A 79 0.62 -0.15 23.05
CA THR A 79 -0.18 1.05 23.29
C THR A 79 -1.63 0.65 23.04
N THR A 80 -2.50 1.00 23.98
CA THR A 80 -3.94 0.69 23.96
C THR A 80 -4.72 1.42 22.86
N ASP A 81 -4.01 2.05 21.92
CA ASP A 81 -4.58 2.78 20.81
C ASP A 81 -4.27 2.01 19.52
N SER A 82 -5.32 1.49 18.91
CA SER A 82 -5.30 0.80 17.61
C SER A 82 -4.69 1.71 16.55
N GLY A 83 -3.48 1.40 16.09
CA GLY A 83 -2.89 2.04 14.93
C GLY A 83 -3.46 1.41 13.65
N SER A 84 -3.84 2.24 12.68
CA SER A 84 -4.24 1.75 11.37
C SER A 84 -3.02 1.16 10.62
N PHE A 85 -3.25 0.06 9.89
CA PHE A 85 -2.24 -0.57 9.04
C PHE A 85 -2.76 -0.83 7.62
N THR A 86 -1.84 -1.10 6.72
CA THR A 86 -2.09 -1.68 5.40
C THR A 86 -1.00 -2.69 5.09
N LEU A 87 -1.40 -3.92 4.83
CA LEU A 87 -0.55 -4.94 4.22
C LEU A 87 -0.72 -4.84 2.70
N LEU A 88 0.37 -4.61 1.99
CA LEU A 88 0.35 -4.43 0.55
C LEU A 88 1.60 -5.02 -0.12
N SER A 89 1.54 -5.14 -1.43
CA SER A 89 2.70 -5.37 -2.29
C SER A 89 2.82 -4.22 -3.28
N PHE A 90 4.06 -3.82 -3.58
CA PHE A 90 4.31 -2.92 -4.70
C PHE A 90 4.62 -3.70 -5.98
N VAL A 91 4.20 -3.16 -7.12
CA VAL A 91 4.45 -3.71 -8.46
C VAL A 91 5.09 -2.65 -9.35
N GLU A 92 6.08 -3.05 -10.14
CA GLU A 92 6.66 -2.24 -11.23
C GLU A 92 7.12 -0.84 -10.82
N LEU A 93 7.99 -0.76 -9.81
CA LEU A 93 8.73 0.44 -9.45
C LEU A 93 10.10 0.37 -10.12
N HIS A 94 10.37 1.30 -11.03
CA HIS A 94 11.63 1.41 -11.78
C HIS A 94 12.42 2.65 -11.35
N PRO A 95 12.96 2.68 -10.12
CA PRO A 95 13.57 3.88 -9.53
C PRO A 95 14.86 4.32 -10.24
N GLU A 96 15.57 3.42 -10.91
CA GLU A 96 16.83 3.71 -11.60
C GLU A 96 16.74 4.84 -12.64
N GLU A 97 15.54 5.11 -13.16
CA GLU A 97 15.30 6.16 -14.16
C GLU A 97 14.82 7.48 -13.55
N TRP A 98 14.48 7.52 -12.26
CA TRP A 98 13.75 8.63 -11.65
C TRP A 98 14.67 9.58 -10.88
N LYS A 99 15.12 10.65 -11.54
CA LYS A 99 15.85 11.75 -10.87
C LYS A 99 14.93 12.63 -10.02
N ASN A 100 13.79 13.01 -10.61
CA ASN A 100 12.69 13.69 -9.95
C ASN A 100 11.45 12.85 -10.19
N LEU A 101 10.67 12.63 -9.14
CA LEU A 101 9.48 11.81 -9.18
C LEU A 101 8.31 12.63 -8.66
N THR A 102 7.34 12.89 -9.53
CA THR A 102 6.01 13.32 -9.13
C THR A 102 5.15 12.07 -9.08
N LEU A 103 4.84 11.60 -7.89
CA LEU A 103 4.16 10.33 -7.66
C LEU A 103 2.76 10.60 -7.09
N PRO A 104 1.67 10.16 -7.76
CA PRO A 104 0.40 10.09 -7.08
C PRO A 104 0.51 9.09 -5.93
N ILE A 105 0.08 9.49 -4.74
CA ILE A 105 -0.01 8.63 -3.58
C ILE A 105 -1.41 8.73 -2.98
N THR A 106 -1.77 7.76 -2.15
CA THR A 106 -2.98 7.83 -1.34
C THR A 106 -2.60 7.68 0.12
N LEU A 107 -3.08 8.60 0.96
CA LEU A 107 -2.93 8.53 2.42
C LEU A 107 -4.31 8.44 3.03
N TYR A 108 -4.57 7.42 3.85
CA TYR A 108 -5.88 7.18 4.47
C TYR A 108 -7.05 7.20 3.48
N GLY A 109 -6.84 6.63 2.29
CA GLY A 109 -7.82 6.63 1.20
C GLY A 109 -8.02 7.97 0.47
N GLN A 110 -7.29 9.02 0.86
CA GLN A 110 -7.33 10.34 0.20
C GLN A 110 -6.16 10.49 -0.79
N PRO A 111 -6.40 10.99 -2.01
CA PRO A 111 -5.36 11.16 -3.02
C PRO A 111 -4.50 12.40 -2.70
N TYR A 112 -3.19 12.26 -2.92
CA TYR A 112 -2.21 13.35 -2.83
C TYR A 112 -1.15 13.20 -3.92
N THR A 113 -0.34 14.24 -4.09
CA THR A 113 0.82 14.21 -4.98
C THR A 113 2.08 14.35 -4.15
N ALA A 114 2.99 13.38 -4.28
CA ALA A 114 4.33 13.45 -3.70
C ALA A 114 5.32 13.99 -4.74
N GLU A 115 6.12 14.96 -4.34
CA GLU A 115 7.21 15.52 -5.13
C GLU A 115 8.52 15.11 -4.46
N MET A 116 9.27 14.21 -5.10
CA MET A 116 10.47 13.63 -4.54
C MET A 116 11.66 13.75 -5.49
N THR A 117 12.85 13.85 -4.93
CA THR A 117 14.12 13.86 -5.65
C THR A 117 15.01 12.74 -5.14
N ALA A 118 15.66 12.05 -6.07
CA ALA A 118 16.65 11.04 -5.74
C ALA A 118 17.86 11.68 -5.06
N VAL A 119 18.20 11.19 -3.87
CA VAL A 119 19.42 11.55 -3.15
C VAL A 119 20.51 10.57 -3.57
N SER A 120 21.45 11.06 -4.38
CA SER A 120 22.66 10.34 -4.74
C SER A 120 23.80 10.60 -3.74
N PRO A 121 24.74 9.64 -3.57
CA PRO A 121 24.86 8.39 -4.32
C PRO A 121 23.97 7.29 -3.74
N GLY A 122 23.41 6.46 -4.63
CA GLY A 122 22.80 5.20 -4.22
C GLY A 122 23.81 4.37 -3.40
N PHE A 123 23.35 3.75 -2.32
CA PHE A 123 24.22 2.96 -1.46
C PHE A 123 24.25 1.50 -1.93
N ILE A 124 25.42 1.01 -2.33
CA ILE A 124 25.65 -0.44 -2.49
C ILE A 124 25.80 -1.02 -1.08
N VAL A 125 24.87 -1.88 -0.65
CA VAL A 125 24.95 -2.53 0.66
C VAL A 125 25.85 -3.76 0.55
N PHE A 126 26.82 -3.88 1.47
CA PHE A 126 27.61 -5.10 1.62
C PHE A 126 26.68 -6.32 1.78
N GLY A 127 26.73 -7.26 0.84
CA GLY A 127 25.94 -8.48 0.84
C GLY A 127 24.73 -8.48 -0.09
N ASP A 128 24.51 -7.45 -0.90
CA ASP A 128 23.63 -7.50 -2.07
C ASP A 128 24.29 -6.80 -3.27
N PRO A 129 25.18 -7.49 -4.00
CA PRO A 129 26.01 -6.87 -5.05
C PRO A 129 25.21 -6.40 -6.27
N ASN A 130 23.94 -6.81 -6.39
CA ASN A 130 23.11 -6.52 -7.55
C ASN A 130 21.96 -5.54 -7.27
N GLY A 131 21.61 -5.30 -6.01
CA GLY A 131 20.48 -4.44 -5.68
C GLY A 131 20.85 -2.96 -5.70
N VAL A 132 20.41 -2.25 -6.73
CA VAL A 132 20.47 -0.78 -6.72
C VAL A 132 19.43 -0.28 -5.73
N ARG A 133 19.84 0.62 -4.83
CA ARG A 133 18.94 1.28 -3.90
C ARG A 133 19.03 2.79 -4.09
N THR A 134 17.88 3.42 -4.30
CA THR A 134 17.78 4.87 -4.43
C THR A 134 16.98 5.42 -3.26
N MET A 135 17.58 6.35 -2.52
CA MET A 135 16.88 7.12 -1.50
C MET A 135 16.16 8.27 -2.19
N TYR A 136 14.87 8.43 -1.92
CA TYR A 136 14.07 9.56 -2.34
C TYR A 136 13.73 10.42 -1.14
N LYS A 137 13.93 11.73 -1.30
CA LYS A 137 13.46 12.72 -0.33
C LYS A 137 12.51 13.69 -1.00
N GLY A 138 11.45 14.08 -0.30
CA GLY A 138 10.46 14.94 -0.90
C GLY A 138 9.44 15.51 0.07
N THR A 139 8.39 16.08 -0.51
CA THR A 139 7.25 16.68 0.18
C THR A 139 5.95 16.24 -0.48
N ILE A 140 4.82 16.48 0.17
CA ILE A 140 3.49 16.26 -0.38
C ILE A 140 2.87 17.61 -0.70
N THR A 141 2.40 17.77 -1.94
CA THR A 141 1.69 18.96 -2.40
C THR A 141 0.48 19.22 -1.49
N ASP A 142 0.23 20.48 -1.16
CA ASP A 142 -0.87 20.94 -0.29
C ASP A 142 -0.84 20.46 1.18
N LEU A 143 0.19 19.71 1.59
CA LEU A 143 0.44 19.37 3.00
C LEU A 143 1.69 20.09 3.51
N PRO A 144 1.55 21.28 4.14
CA PRO A 144 2.68 22.02 4.67
C PRO A 144 3.38 21.19 5.76
N ASN A 145 4.71 21.29 5.82
CA ASN A 145 5.58 20.53 6.74
C ASN A 145 5.62 19.01 6.53
N SER A 146 5.02 18.50 5.46
CA SER A 146 5.20 17.10 5.08
C SER A 146 6.64 16.84 4.64
N ARG A 147 7.16 15.66 4.95
CA ARG A 147 8.46 15.18 4.48
C ARG A 147 8.37 13.69 4.16
N ILE A 148 8.87 13.31 3.00
CA ILE A 148 8.96 11.91 2.58
C ILE A 148 10.43 11.50 2.57
N GLU A 149 10.74 10.33 3.13
CA GLU A 149 12.05 9.67 3.02
C GLU A 149 11.84 8.19 2.71
N LEU A 150 11.99 7.79 1.43
CA LEU A 150 11.77 6.42 0.97
C LEU A 150 13.04 5.84 0.34
N LEU A 151 13.47 4.69 0.83
CA LEU A 151 14.42 3.84 0.16
C LEU A 151 13.66 2.88 -0.75
N ILE A 152 13.92 2.95 -2.06
CA ILE A 152 13.31 2.07 -3.07
C ILE A 152 14.42 1.26 -3.74
N THR A 153 14.19 -0.03 -3.91
CA THR A 153 15.07 -0.93 -4.67
C THR A 153 14.48 -1.25 -6.03
N ASP A 154 15.33 -1.70 -6.95
CA ASP A 154 14.99 -2.30 -8.26
C ASP A 154 14.08 -3.55 -8.19
N THR A 155 13.85 -4.07 -6.99
CA THR A 155 13.06 -5.27 -6.69
C THR A 155 11.73 -4.92 -6.02
N ASN A 156 11.26 -3.69 -6.20
CA ASN A 156 10.02 -3.16 -5.61
C ASN A 156 10.01 -3.16 -4.07
N LEU A 157 11.16 -3.30 -3.41
CA LEU A 157 11.25 -3.17 -1.97
C LEU A 157 11.29 -1.69 -1.60
N ILE A 158 10.30 -1.26 -0.83
CA ILE A 158 10.25 0.05 -0.21
C ILE A 158 10.51 -0.08 1.29
N SER A 159 11.31 0.83 1.83
CA SER A 159 11.41 1.06 3.27
C SER A 159 11.54 2.55 3.52
N GLY A 160 10.79 3.11 4.45
CA GLY A 160 10.90 4.54 4.72
C GLY A 160 9.82 5.09 5.62
N VAL A 161 9.78 6.41 5.70
CA VAL A 161 8.86 7.16 6.57
C VAL A 161 8.30 8.36 5.82
N ILE A 162 7.01 8.60 6.01
CA ILE A 162 6.32 9.83 5.63
C ILE A 162 6.00 10.57 6.92
N TYR A 163 6.60 11.74 7.09
CA TYR A 163 6.34 12.65 8.20
C TYR A 163 5.24 13.62 7.79
N LEU A 164 4.22 13.72 8.62
CA LEU A 164 3.14 14.71 8.56
C LEU A 164 3.20 15.57 9.83
N THR A 165 2.43 16.66 9.89
CA THR A 165 2.43 17.59 11.04
C THR A 165 2.19 16.88 12.37
N ASP A 166 1.26 15.93 12.39
CA ASP A 166 0.78 15.27 13.60
C ASP A 166 0.88 13.75 13.52
N ASP A 167 1.64 13.20 12.57
CA ASP A 167 1.60 11.78 12.26
C ASP A 167 2.87 11.31 11.53
N CYS A 168 3.29 10.07 11.75
CA CYS A 168 4.35 9.42 10.98
C CYS A 168 3.86 8.08 10.44
N ILE A 169 3.90 7.96 9.11
CA ILE A 169 3.58 6.72 8.42
C ILE A 169 4.87 6.00 8.07
N TYR A 170 5.02 4.79 8.61
CA TYR A 170 6.16 3.91 8.39
C TYR A 170 5.81 2.88 7.32
N ILE A 171 6.74 2.64 6.40
CA ILE A 171 6.63 1.61 5.37
C ILE A 171 7.81 0.67 5.54
N SER A 172 7.54 -0.62 5.70
CA SER A 172 8.58 -1.61 5.97
C SER A 172 8.31 -2.94 5.29
N PRO A 173 9.33 -3.63 4.75
CA PRO A 173 9.17 -4.98 4.26
C PRO A 173 8.88 -5.94 5.42
N VAL A 174 8.03 -6.94 5.18
CA VAL A 174 7.59 -7.90 6.20
C VAL A 174 7.89 -9.35 5.84
N GLN A 175 8.47 -9.60 4.67
CA GLN A 175 8.95 -10.93 4.31
C GLN A 175 10.41 -11.13 4.71
N ASN A 176 10.79 -12.39 4.91
CA ASN A 176 12.18 -12.72 5.14
C ASN A 176 13.05 -12.38 3.92
N ARG A 177 14.35 -12.17 4.17
CA ARG A 177 15.31 -11.74 3.14
C ARG A 177 15.44 -12.70 1.95
N GLU A 178 15.24 -13.99 2.17
CA GLU A 178 15.37 -15.01 1.12
C GLU A 178 14.20 -14.95 0.13
N TYR A 179 12.97 -14.80 0.64
CA TYR A 179 11.78 -14.61 -0.20
C TYR A 179 11.82 -13.28 -0.93
N THR A 180 12.19 -12.19 -0.25
CA THR A 180 12.31 -10.86 -0.87
C THR A 180 13.26 -10.83 -2.06
N ARG A 181 14.31 -11.66 -2.08
CA ARG A 181 15.26 -11.75 -3.20
C ARG A 181 14.75 -12.50 -4.41
N ASN A 182 13.78 -13.39 -4.21
CA ASN A 182 13.30 -14.31 -5.23
C ASN A 182 11.89 -13.95 -5.71
N THR A 183 11.29 -12.88 -5.18
CA THR A 183 9.99 -12.37 -5.58
C THR A 183 10.15 -11.04 -6.31
N THR A 184 9.33 -10.81 -7.34
CA THR A 184 9.21 -9.49 -7.96
C THR A 184 8.27 -8.57 -7.18
N ASN A 185 7.48 -9.13 -6.26
CA ASN A 185 6.39 -8.45 -5.55
C ASN A 185 6.52 -8.72 -4.05
N PRO A 186 7.48 -8.08 -3.35
CA PRO A 186 7.64 -8.26 -1.93
C PRO A 186 6.50 -7.58 -1.15
N LEU A 187 6.15 -8.17 0.00
CA LEU A 187 5.15 -7.61 0.91
C LEU A 187 5.74 -6.55 1.82
N HIS A 188 4.92 -5.54 2.07
CA HIS A 188 5.17 -4.43 2.98
C HIS A 188 3.99 -4.25 3.92
N VAL A 189 4.30 -3.73 5.10
CA VAL A 189 3.32 -3.10 5.96
C VAL A 189 3.56 -1.58 5.93
N ALA A 190 2.49 -0.84 5.67
CA ALA A 190 2.40 0.58 5.95
C ALA A 190 1.56 0.78 7.20
N TYR A 191 2.05 1.57 8.16
CA TYR A 191 1.32 1.80 9.40
C TYR A 191 1.61 3.17 9.94
N SER A 192 0.68 3.63 10.77
CA SER A 192 0.80 4.93 11.39
C SER A 192 1.08 4.86 12.89
N ASP A 193 1.81 5.84 13.41
CA ASP A 193 1.97 6.06 14.85
C ASP A 193 0.80 6.85 15.47
N ARG A 194 -0.10 7.45 14.67
CA ARG A 194 -1.42 7.96 15.10
C ARG A 194 -2.54 7.62 14.10
N GLU A 195 -3.80 7.73 14.56
CA GLU A 195 -4.94 7.80 13.65
C GLU A 195 -5.29 9.27 13.39
N LEU A 196 -5.08 9.78 12.17
CA LEU A 196 -5.57 11.12 11.82
C LEU A 196 -7.11 11.15 11.89
N PRO A 197 -7.72 12.21 12.45
CA PRO A 197 -9.14 12.48 12.24
C PRO A 197 -9.40 12.61 10.73
N ARG A 198 -10.41 11.91 10.22
CA ARG A 198 -10.83 12.04 8.82
C ARG A 198 -11.10 13.51 8.50
N PRO A 199 -10.60 14.08 7.38
CA PRO A 199 -11.04 15.40 6.96
C PRO A 199 -12.57 15.37 6.82
N SER A 200 -13.25 16.27 7.51
CA SER A 200 -14.72 16.33 7.48
C SER A 200 -15.17 16.56 6.04
N GLN A 201 -15.93 15.61 5.49
CA GLN A 201 -16.71 15.85 4.27
C GLN A 201 -17.85 16.82 4.59
N ASN A 202 -17.53 18.11 4.70
CA ASN A 202 -18.42 19.24 4.44
C ASN A 202 -17.65 20.54 4.75
N PRO A 203 -17.21 21.32 3.76
CA PRO A 203 -17.18 22.76 3.97
C PRO A 203 -18.65 23.17 4.20
N MET A 204 -18.99 23.60 5.42
CA MET A 204 -20.24 24.35 5.60
C MET A 204 -20.15 25.57 4.67
N PRO A 205 -21.13 25.79 3.79
CA PRO A 205 -21.24 27.07 3.09
C PRO A 205 -21.33 28.17 4.14
N ILE A 206 -20.43 29.15 4.06
CA ILE A 206 -20.58 30.41 4.78
C ILE A 206 -21.76 31.12 4.13
N ASP A 207 -22.95 30.85 4.67
CA ASP A 207 -24.12 31.70 4.51
C ASP A 207 -25.11 31.38 5.63
N ARG A 208 -24.83 31.93 6.81
CA ARG A 208 -25.81 32.47 7.78
C ARG A 208 -25.11 33.52 8.65
N LEU A 209 -25.07 34.74 8.14
CA LEU A 209 -25.28 35.94 8.97
C LEU A 209 -26.76 36.00 9.38
#